data_AF-J6IET4-F1
#
_entry.id   AF-J6IET4-F1
#
_cell.length_a   1.000
_cell.length_b   1.000
_cell.length_c   1.000
_cell.angle_alpha   90.00
_cell.angle_beta   90.00
_cell.angle_gamma   90.00
#
_symmetry.space_group_name_H-M   'P 1'
#
loop_
_entity.id
_entity.type
_entity.pdbx_description
1 polymer ?
#
loop_
_entity_poly.entity_id
_entity_poly.type
_entity_poly.pdbx_seq_one_letter_code
_entity_poly.pdbx_strand_id
1 'polypeptide(L)'
;MQGISAKGHGRTEARHAQDTTIRGREGMKKTICYLMSVILALGICIPGGALQAAFADGGVNVAASITKFEIQRPKGTPIAELGKDSAFYLAMDWKVDDPNAVLHEGDHFDITLPSNVRFPPDFSTLDFDITDADGNVIARAHVEPGPGTPSPGYSGGKVRVTFNDKINDMYNVHGTIYMYALFDQKKIHVNQSNTFSVTVGGKTTSTDLKVTKVLVSPEEVLSKQGKKVNGANEVSWRMRLNYKKATLQHTIITDSLTGGSGNETYIPGSFTLKRVDFNDEGSVIATHETVDISSALVMGPDNKSFSLTVNNLGGNQYQLAYRTTYTPGTTITNHVKLTDDNATGETSVGFKEQGSGGTAGGDLASKIKLTKVDGDDNSIPLKNAVFTVTA
;
A
#
# COMPACT_ATOMS: atom_id res chain seq x y z
N MET A 1 68.52 -62.13 21.24
CA MET A 1 68.50 -61.78 22.67
C MET A 1 68.81 -60.29 22.81
N GLN A 2 67.93 -59.57 23.51
CA GLN A 2 68.06 -58.27 24.24
C GLN A 2 69.22 -57.32 23.88
N GLY A 3 69.10 -56.00 23.73
CA GLY A 3 68.04 -55.03 24.02
C GLY A 3 68.66 -53.64 24.30
N ILE A 4 68.10 -52.60 23.65
CA ILE A 4 67.87 -51.19 24.08
C ILE A 4 69.04 -50.26 24.53
N SER A 5 69.14 -49.09 23.85
CA SER A 5 68.94 -47.71 24.41
C SER A 5 70.05 -46.63 24.27
N ALA A 6 69.72 -45.62 23.46
CA ALA A 6 69.78 -44.15 23.66
C ALA A 6 71.01 -43.42 24.27
N LYS A 7 71.52 -42.40 23.55
CA LYS A 7 71.33 -40.94 23.85
C LYS A 7 72.09 -39.99 22.91
N GLY A 8 71.48 -38.82 22.67
CA GLY A 8 72.03 -37.59 22.07
C GLY A 8 70.89 -36.73 21.50
N HIS A 9 70.11 -35.96 22.26
CA HIS A 9 70.35 -34.71 23.01
C HIS A 9 70.76 -33.48 22.16
N GLY A 10 69.74 -32.65 21.87
CA GLY A 10 69.75 -31.22 22.24
C GLY A 10 70.34 -30.22 21.24
N ARG A 11 69.61 -29.88 20.17
CA ARG A 11 69.73 -28.54 19.53
C ARG A 11 68.61 -28.09 18.59
N THR A 12 67.54 -28.86 18.38
CA THR A 12 66.57 -28.58 17.31
C THR A 12 65.24 -27.96 17.77
N GLU A 13 64.93 -27.97 19.07
CA GLU A 13 63.58 -27.57 19.54
C GLU A 13 63.42 -26.06 19.84
N ALA A 14 64.50 -25.33 20.13
CA ALA A 14 64.40 -23.91 20.47
C ALA A 14 64.18 -22.98 19.25
N ARG A 15 64.64 -23.38 18.05
CA ARG A 15 64.43 -22.59 16.81
C ARG A 15 63.04 -22.78 16.21
N HIS A 16 62.39 -23.92 16.46
CA HIS A 16 61.04 -24.16 15.97
C HIS A 16 59.98 -23.44 16.80
N ALA A 17 60.15 -23.26 18.12
CA ALA A 17 59.18 -22.59 18.98
C ALA A 17 59.10 -21.06 18.82
N GLN A 18 60.20 -20.40 18.43
CA GLN A 18 60.20 -18.96 18.16
C GLN A 18 59.53 -18.60 16.82
N ASP A 19 59.66 -19.45 15.80
CA ASP A 19 59.10 -19.22 14.46
C ASP A 19 57.56 -19.42 14.44
N THR A 20 57.01 -20.39 15.18
CA THR A 20 55.55 -20.55 15.30
C THR A 20 54.88 -19.42 16.09
N THR A 21 55.56 -18.85 17.08
CA THR A 21 55.01 -17.77 17.93
C THR A 21 54.95 -16.43 17.19
N ILE A 22 55.94 -16.14 16.34
CA ILE A 22 55.96 -14.91 15.52
C ILE A 22 54.92 -15.00 14.38
N ARG A 23 54.79 -16.17 13.75
CA ARG A 23 53.82 -16.42 12.66
C ARG A 23 52.36 -16.37 13.13
N GLY A 24 52.07 -16.82 14.36
CA GLY A 24 50.75 -16.67 14.99
C GLY A 24 50.39 -15.22 15.35
N ARG A 25 51.37 -14.42 15.78
CA ARG A 25 51.17 -13.01 16.16
C ARG A 25 50.97 -12.07 14.96
N GLU A 26 51.58 -12.38 13.81
CA GLU A 26 51.33 -11.65 12.55
C GLU A 26 50.01 -12.04 11.88
N GLY A 27 49.61 -13.32 11.95
CA GLY A 27 48.30 -13.77 11.47
C GLY A 27 47.14 -13.10 12.21
N MET A 28 47.22 -13.02 13.54
CA MET A 28 46.17 -12.41 14.37
C MET A 28 46.05 -10.88 14.18
N LYS A 29 47.15 -10.18 13.88
CA LYS A 29 47.12 -8.75 13.51
C LYS A 29 46.48 -8.51 12.14
N LYS A 30 46.71 -9.39 11.16
CA LYS A 30 46.07 -9.29 9.84
C LYS A 30 44.58 -9.60 9.91
N THR A 31 44.16 -10.59 10.69
CA THR A 31 42.73 -10.90 10.88
C THR A 31 41.96 -9.82 11.65
N ILE A 32 42.59 -9.16 12.63
CA ILE A 32 42.00 -8.02 13.36
C ILE A 32 41.94 -6.76 12.49
N CYS A 33 42.93 -6.51 11.62
CA CYS A 33 42.88 -5.39 10.67
C CYS A 33 41.79 -5.59 9.61
N TYR A 34 41.56 -6.82 9.13
CA TYR A 34 40.46 -7.12 8.22
C TYR A 34 39.08 -6.98 8.88
N LEU A 35 38.95 -7.34 10.17
CA LEU A 35 37.69 -7.17 10.91
C LEU A 35 37.36 -5.69 11.15
N MET A 36 38.36 -4.83 11.39
CA MET A 36 38.15 -3.38 11.52
C MET A 36 37.91 -2.67 10.18
N SER A 37 38.48 -3.16 9.07
CA SER A 37 38.23 -2.58 7.74
C SER A 37 36.88 -2.98 7.14
N VAL A 38 36.32 -4.14 7.52
CA VAL A 38 34.97 -4.55 7.09
C VAL A 38 33.88 -3.79 7.85
N ILE A 39 34.12 -3.40 9.11
CA ILE A 39 33.17 -2.60 9.90
C ILE A 39 33.15 -1.12 9.46
N LEU A 40 34.25 -0.59 8.91
CA LEU A 40 34.28 0.79 8.37
C LEU A 40 33.79 0.89 6.91
N ALA A 41 33.76 -0.22 6.16
CA ALA A 41 33.28 -0.25 4.76
C ALA A 41 31.78 -0.61 4.61
N LEU A 42 31.09 -0.98 5.69
CA LEU A 42 29.63 -1.22 5.71
C LEU A 42 28.79 0.03 6.01
N GLY A 43 29.42 1.20 6.17
CA GLY A 43 28.75 2.44 6.57
C GLY A 43 28.35 3.43 5.47
N ILE A 44 28.55 3.13 4.17
CA ILE A 44 28.38 4.14 3.08
C ILE A 44 27.45 3.68 1.93
N CYS A 45 26.58 2.69 2.14
CA CYS A 45 25.56 2.35 1.14
C CYS A 45 24.16 2.20 1.76
N ILE A 46 23.64 3.29 2.34
CA ILE A 46 22.19 3.45 2.49
C ILE A 46 21.72 4.24 1.26
N PRO A 47 20.97 3.63 0.32
CA PRO A 47 20.31 4.40 -0.72
C PRO A 47 19.32 5.38 -0.08
N GLY A 48 19.43 6.65 -0.44
CA GLY A 48 18.67 7.78 0.12
C GLY A 48 17.17 7.73 -0.15
N GLY A 49 16.46 6.82 0.52
CA GLY A 49 15.01 6.66 0.44
C GLY A 49 14.36 6.20 1.75
N ALA A 50 15.10 6.12 2.85
CA ALA A 50 14.55 5.86 4.18
C ALA A 50 15.22 6.77 5.20
N LEU A 51 14.81 8.05 5.20
CA LEU A 51 14.72 8.74 6.48
C LEU A 51 13.63 8.02 7.27
N GLN A 52 14.01 6.94 7.95
CA GLN A 52 13.28 6.49 9.12
C GLN A 52 13.31 7.68 10.06
N ALA A 53 12.19 8.39 10.15
CA ALA A 53 11.91 9.19 11.32
C ALA A 53 12.03 8.23 12.50
N ALA A 54 13.13 8.33 13.23
CA ALA A 54 13.19 7.82 14.58
C ALA A 54 12.18 8.64 15.37
N PHE A 55 10.91 8.20 15.34
CA PHE A 55 9.93 8.65 16.30
C PHE A 55 10.49 8.31 17.66
N ALA A 56 10.60 9.31 18.53
CA ALA A 56 10.99 9.09 19.91
C ALA A 56 10.04 8.04 20.51
N ASP A 57 10.59 6.91 20.93
CA ASP A 57 9.91 5.77 21.55
C ASP A 57 9.45 6.12 23.00
N GLY A 58 8.77 7.26 23.14
CA GLY A 58 8.35 7.84 24.42
C GLY A 58 6.84 7.79 24.66
N GLY A 59 6.04 7.49 23.65
CA GLY A 59 4.59 7.40 23.78
C GLY A 59 4.10 6.01 24.19
N VAL A 60 2.93 5.94 24.80
CA VAL A 60 2.38 4.70 25.35
C VAL A 60 1.36 4.06 24.40
N ASN A 61 1.18 2.75 24.54
CA ASN A 61 0.08 2.06 23.87
C ASN A 61 -1.25 2.46 24.53
N VAL A 62 -2.16 3.04 23.76
CA VAL A 62 -3.47 3.49 24.23
C VAL A 62 -4.52 2.41 23.97
N ALA A 63 -5.33 2.13 24.99
CA ALA A 63 -6.46 1.22 24.84
C ALA A 63 -7.52 1.85 23.93
N ALA A 64 -7.81 1.21 22.80
CA ALA A 64 -8.79 1.66 21.83
C ALA A 64 -9.68 0.50 21.36
N SER A 65 -10.83 0.84 20.79
CA SER A 65 -11.79 -0.12 20.23
C SER A 65 -12.30 0.32 18.87
N ILE A 66 -12.55 -0.65 17.99
CA ILE A 66 -13.31 -0.43 16.75
C ILE A 66 -14.81 -0.46 17.08
N THR A 67 -15.49 0.66 16.88
CA THR A 67 -16.92 0.82 17.16
C THR A 67 -17.80 0.44 15.97
N LYS A 68 -17.25 0.51 14.76
CA LYS A 68 -17.91 0.10 13.51
C LYS A 68 -16.89 -0.44 12.53
N PHE A 69 -17.23 -1.51 11.81
CA PHE A 69 -16.40 -2.05 10.74
C PHE A 69 -17.27 -2.44 9.55
N GLU A 70 -16.94 -1.91 8.37
CA GLU A 70 -17.68 -2.14 7.12
C GLU A 70 -16.72 -2.38 5.94
N ILE A 71 -17.21 -3.14 4.96
CA ILE A 71 -16.62 -3.16 3.62
C ILE A 71 -17.36 -2.16 2.73
N GLN A 72 -16.63 -1.27 2.08
CA GLN A 72 -17.20 -0.18 1.29
C GLN A 72 -16.67 -0.15 -0.15
N ARG A 73 -17.55 0.17 -1.10
CA ARG A 73 -17.21 0.46 -2.50
C ARG A 73 -18.34 1.24 -3.21
N PRO A 74 -18.13 2.50 -3.66
CA PRO A 74 -16.94 3.32 -3.42
C PRO A 74 -16.76 3.67 -1.92
N LYS A 75 -15.67 4.37 -1.58
CA LYS A 75 -15.44 4.83 -0.20
C LYS A 75 -16.66 5.62 0.31
N GLY A 76 -17.12 5.33 1.52
CA GLY A 76 -18.31 5.91 2.14
C GLY A 76 -19.62 5.20 1.81
N THR A 77 -19.59 4.15 0.99
CA THR A 77 -20.79 3.39 0.60
C THR A 77 -20.63 1.90 0.95
N PRO A 78 -21.31 1.40 2.00
CA PRO A 78 -21.32 -0.02 2.33
C PRO A 78 -21.91 -0.88 1.21
N ILE A 79 -21.44 -2.12 1.11
CA ILE A 79 -21.89 -3.09 0.11
C ILE A 79 -22.10 -4.47 0.75
N ALA A 80 -23.01 -5.27 0.19
CA ALA A 80 -23.31 -6.63 0.67
C ALA A 80 -22.69 -7.74 -0.21
N GLU A 81 -22.36 -7.41 -1.46
CA GLU A 81 -21.78 -8.34 -2.42
C GLU A 81 -20.67 -7.68 -3.23
N LEU A 82 -19.59 -8.42 -3.51
CA LEU A 82 -18.51 -7.95 -4.37
C LEU A 82 -17.83 -9.07 -5.16
N GLY A 83 -17.48 -8.80 -6.41
CA GLY A 83 -16.70 -9.72 -7.23
C GLY A 83 -15.27 -9.93 -6.69
N LYS A 84 -14.76 -11.16 -6.71
CA LYS A 84 -13.47 -11.59 -6.12
C LYS A 84 -12.22 -10.86 -6.62
N ASP A 85 -12.30 -10.20 -7.77
CA ASP A 85 -11.19 -9.44 -8.38
C ASP A 85 -11.30 -7.92 -8.09
N SER A 86 -12.34 -7.50 -7.38
CA SER A 86 -12.57 -6.10 -7.07
C SER A 86 -11.70 -5.64 -5.90
N ALA A 87 -11.25 -4.39 -6.00
CA ALA A 87 -10.76 -3.66 -4.84
C ALA A 87 -11.90 -2.97 -4.09
N PHE A 88 -11.68 -2.77 -2.78
CA PHE A 88 -12.65 -2.21 -1.84
C PHE A 88 -11.93 -1.47 -0.71
N TYR A 89 -12.71 -0.86 0.18
CA TYR A 89 -12.21 -0.23 1.39
C TYR A 89 -12.63 -1.03 2.63
N LEU A 90 -11.67 -1.33 3.50
CA LEU A 90 -11.95 -1.60 4.91
C LEU A 90 -12.22 -0.25 5.57
N ALA A 91 -13.41 -0.03 6.14
CA ALA A 91 -13.75 1.22 6.81
C ALA A 91 -14.08 0.96 8.27
N MET A 92 -13.43 1.70 9.16
CA MET A 92 -13.48 1.49 10.60
C MET A 92 -13.75 2.81 11.31
N ASP A 93 -14.71 2.82 12.23
CA ASP A 93 -14.83 3.86 13.24
C ASP A 93 -14.15 3.36 14.51
N TRP A 94 -13.41 4.23 15.20
CA TRP A 94 -12.65 3.86 16.39
C TRP A 94 -12.72 4.94 17.47
N LYS A 95 -12.45 4.55 18.71
CA LYS A 95 -12.30 5.46 19.85
C LYS A 95 -11.29 4.95 20.86
N VAL A 96 -10.68 5.85 21.62
CA VAL A 96 -9.99 5.53 22.88
C VAL A 96 -11.03 5.04 23.90
N ASP A 97 -10.69 3.98 24.62
CA ASP A 97 -11.61 3.27 25.50
C ASP A 97 -12.00 4.09 26.74
N ASP A 98 -11.01 4.71 27.38
CA ASP A 98 -11.25 5.66 28.47
C ASP A 98 -11.50 7.06 27.88
N PRO A 99 -12.73 7.58 27.97
CA PRO A 99 -13.03 8.90 27.42
C PRO A 99 -12.24 10.01 28.12
N ASN A 100 -11.69 9.80 29.33
CA ASN A 100 -10.92 10.81 30.06
C ASN A 100 -9.40 10.68 29.87
N ALA A 101 -8.93 9.68 29.13
CA ALA A 101 -7.51 9.54 28.84
C ALA A 101 -7.04 10.74 28.00
N VAL A 102 -6.05 11.46 28.52
CA VAL A 102 -5.38 12.56 27.82
C VAL A 102 -4.23 11.98 27.01
N LEU A 103 -4.24 12.21 25.71
CA LEU A 103 -3.20 11.71 24.82
C LEU A 103 -2.04 12.70 24.68
N HIS A 104 -0.88 12.14 24.36
CA HIS A 104 0.36 12.86 24.12
C HIS A 104 1.03 12.39 22.82
N GLU A 105 1.95 13.21 22.31
CA GLU A 105 2.78 12.86 21.16
C GLU A 105 3.45 11.49 21.34
N GLY A 106 3.42 10.67 20.28
CA GLY A 106 3.99 9.33 20.27
C GLY A 106 3.05 8.24 20.79
N ASP A 107 1.96 8.61 21.48
CA ASP A 107 0.93 7.64 21.86
C ASP A 107 0.41 6.93 20.61
N HIS A 108 0.06 5.65 20.77
CA HIS A 108 -0.28 4.83 19.62
C HIS A 108 -1.21 3.66 19.96
N PHE A 109 -1.89 3.14 18.95
CA PHE A 109 -2.60 1.87 19.05
C PHE A 109 -2.42 1.04 17.78
N ASP A 110 -2.57 -0.28 17.93
CA ASP A 110 -2.37 -1.25 16.86
C ASP A 110 -3.68 -1.91 16.46
N ILE A 111 -3.93 -1.98 15.15
CA ILE A 111 -5.05 -2.71 14.54
C ILE A 111 -4.50 -3.95 13.84
N THR A 112 -4.97 -5.13 14.24
CA THR A 112 -4.74 -6.36 13.47
C THR A 112 -5.76 -6.46 12.34
N LEU A 113 -5.28 -6.65 11.11
CA LEU A 113 -6.09 -6.69 9.89
C LEU A 113 -6.60 -8.11 9.58
N PRO A 114 -7.68 -8.25 8.78
CA PRO A 114 -8.20 -9.56 8.41
C PRO A 114 -7.16 -10.37 7.63
N SER A 115 -6.98 -11.65 7.98
CA SER A 115 -5.96 -12.49 7.33
C SER A 115 -6.33 -12.94 5.91
N ASN A 116 -7.58 -12.72 5.48
CA ASN A 116 -8.17 -13.05 4.19
C ASN A 116 -8.25 -11.85 3.21
N VAL A 117 -7.59 -10.73 3.55
CA VAL A 117 -7.42 -9.59 2.64
C VAL A 117 -5.95 -9.35 2.36
N ARG A 118 -5.67 -8.81 1.18
CA ARG A 118 -4.35 -8.39 0.74
C ARG A 118 -4.17 -6.88 0.89
N PHE A 119 -3.16 -6.49 1.67
CA PHE A 119 -2.91 -5.10 2.03
C PHE A 119 -1.44 -4.82 2.45
N PRO A 120 -0.89 -3.62 2.13
CA PRO A 120 -1.38 -2.75 1.08
C PRO A 120 -1.20 -3.47 -0.27
N PRO A 121 -2.09 -3.26 -1.26
CA PRO A 121 -1.77 -3.68 -2.62
C PRO A 121 -0.39 -3.15 -3.04
N ASP A 122 0.32 -3.88 -3.89
CA ASP A 122 1.72 -3.64 -4.29
C ASP A 122 2.02 -2.24 -4.86
N PHE A 123 0.98 -1.44 -5.12
CA PHE A 123 1.01 -0.09 -5.69
C PHE A 123 0.63 1.03 -4.69
N SER A 124 0.37 0.69 -3.42
CA SER A 124 0.08 1.62 -2.33
C SER A 124 1.24 1.76 -1.35
N THR A 125 1.32 2.91 -0.69
CA THR A 125 2.32 3.21 0.34
C THR A 125 2.03 2.44 1.63
N LEU A 126 3.08 2.14 2.40
CA LEU A 126 2.96 1.56 3.74
C LEU A 126 2.53 2.58 4.79
N ASP A 127 2.67 3.87 4.47
CA ASP A 127 2.29 4.96 5.37
C ASP A 127 1.12 5.74 4.79
N PHE A 128 0.23 6.19 5.67
CA PHE A 128 -0.84 7.13 5.34
C PHE A 128 -1.16 8.05 6.50
N ASP A 129 -1.70 9.22 6.17
CA ASP A 129 -2.01 10.25 7.15
C ASP A 129 -3.41 10.07 7.75
N ILE A 130 -3.53 10.43 9.02
CA ILE A 130 -4.77 10.62 9.74
C ILE A 130 -4.89 12.11 10.03
N THR A 131 -6.00 12.72 9.62
CA THR A 131 -6.17 14.18 9.71
C THR A 131 -7.23 14.58 10.72
N ASP A 132 -7.11 15.78 11.27
CA ASP A 132 -8.20 16.41 12.01
C ASP A 132 -9.29 16.97 11.07
N ALA A 133 -10.28 17.65 11.64
CA ALA A 133 -11.39 18.25 10.90
C ALA A 133 -10.95 19.38 9.93
N ASP A 134 -9.80 20.01 10.20
CA ASP A 134 -9.23 21.08 9.38
C ASP A 134 -8.30 20.53 8.28
N GLY A 135 -8.10 19.20 8.23
CA GLY A 135 -7.24 18.52 7.27
C GLY A 135 -5.76 18.50 7.67
N ASN A 136 -5.43 18.89 8.90
CA ASN A 136 -4.07 18.79 9.41
C ASN A 136 -3.74 17.35 9.80
N VAL A 137 -2.55 16.87 9.43
CA VAL A 137 -2.06 15.58 9.92
C VAL A 137 -1.90 15.65 11.45
N ILE A 138 -2.61 14.78 12.17
CA ILE A 138 -2.62 14.63 13.65
C ILE A 138 -2.11 13.26 14.10
N ALA A 139 -2.08 12.29 13.20
CA ALA A 139 -1.44 11.00 13.38
C ALA A 139 -0.93 10.46 12.05
N ARG A 140 0.03 9.55 12.11
CA ARG A 140 0.48 8.79 10.95
C ARG A 140 0.29 7.31 11.21
N ALA A 141 -0.28 6.63 10.23
CA ALA A 141 -0.49 5.19 10.28
C ALA A 141 0.61 4.50 9.48
N HIS A 142 1.30 3.54 10.11
CA HIS A 142 2.27 2.68 9.47
C HIS A 142 1.73 1.25 9.38
N VAL A 143 1.91 0.64 8.22
CA VAL A 143 1.45 -0.71 7.93
C VAL A 143 2.61 -1.67 8.08
N GLU A 144 2.48 -2.63 8.98
CA GLU A 144 3.34 -3.80 9.09
C GLU A 144 2.68 -4.95 8.33
N PRO A 145 3.13 -5.29 7.11
CA PRO A 145 2.46 -6.29 6.31
C PRO A 145 2.54 -7.68 6.96
N GLY A 146 1.48 -8.47 6.81
CA GLY A 146 1.49 -9.86 7.23
C GLY A 146 2.44 -10.73 6.40
N PRO A 147 2.51 -12.05 6.67
CA PRO A 147 3.29 -12.97 5.85
C PRO A 147 2.85 -12.93 4.38
N GLY A 148 3.83 -12.93 3.46
CA GLY A 148 3.58 -12.89 2.03
C GLY A 148 4.78 -12.37 1.25
N THR A 149 4.57 -12.14 -0.04
CA THR A 149 5.56 -11.48 -0.91
C THR A 149 4.92 -10.22 -1.51
N PRO A 150 5.73 -9.22 -1.91
CA PRO A 150 5.24 -7.97 -2.50
C PRO A 150 4.45 -8.11 -3.80
N SER A 151 4.29 -9.32 -4.35
CA SER A 151 3.39 -9.62 -5.45
C SER A 151 3.00 -11.09 -5.34
N PRO A 152 1.72 -11.42 -5.17
CA PRO A 152 0.59 -10.55 -5.43
C PRO A 152 0.26 -9.62 -4.22
N GLY A 153 0.92 -9.76 -3.07
CA GLY A 153 0.73 -8.87 -1.92
C GLY A 153 0.61 -9.66 -0.62
N TYR A 154 0.83 -8.98 0.49
CA TYR A 154 0.80 -9.53 1.84
C TYR A 154 -0.64 -9.75 2.33
N SER A 155 -0.88 -10.81 3.10
CA SER A 155 -2.22 -11.08 3.63
C SER A 155 -2.32 -10.76 5.12
N GLY A 156 -3.33 -9.97 5.50
CA GLY A 156 -3.46 -9.42 6.84
C GLY A 156 -2.31 -8.48 7.19
N GLY A 157 -1.89 -8.48 8.45
CA GLY A 157 -0.85 -7.60 8.98
C GLY A 157 -1.37 -6.75 10.13
N LYS A 158 -0.62 -5.71 10.47
CA LYS A 158 -0.98 -4.73 11.49
C LYS A 158 -0.88 -3.32 10.96
N VAL A 159 -1.65 -2.43 11.55
CA VAL A 159 -1.51 -0.98 11.37
C VAL A 159 -1.24 -0.38 12.73
N ARG A 160 -0.14 0.34 12.85
CA ARG A 160 0.14 1.20 14.00
C ARG A 160 -0.26 2.62 13.67
N VAL A 161 -1.16 3.19 14.46
CA VAL A 161 -1.50 4.62 14.39
C VAL A 161 -0.71 5.33 15.49
N THR A 162 0.18 6.24 15.12
CA THR A 162 0.99 7.03 16.06
C THR A 162 0.61 8.50 15.96
N PHE A 163 0.22 9.09 17.10
CA PHE A 163 -0.17 10.49 17.17
C PHE A 163 1.04 11.44 17.20
N ASN A 164 0.91 12.61 16.58
CA ASN A 164 1.91 13.66 16.66
C ASN A 164 1.57 14.70 17.74
N ASP A 165 2.34 15.78 17.81
CA ASP A 165 2.21 16.86 18.78
C ASP A 165 0.83 17.54 18.82
N LYS A 166 0.05 17.48 17.73
CA LYS A 166 -1.28 18.08 17.68
C LYS A 166 -2.32 17.35 18.54
N ILE A 167 -2.05 16.12 18.96
CA ILE A 167 -2.93 15.40 19.89
C ILE A 167 -2.73 15.84 21.34
N ASN A 168 -1.63 16.55 21.65
CA ASN A 168 -1.27 16.84 23.03
C ASN A 168 -2.41 17.54 23.77
N ASP A 169 -2.69 17.05 24.98
CA ASP A 169 -3.75 17.54 25.85
C ASP A 169 -5.17 17.27 25.32
N MET A 170 -5.37 16.41 24.31
CA MET A 170 -6.71 15.99 23.87
C MET A 170 -7.19 14.76 24.65
N TYR A 171 -8.47 14.77 25.05
CA TYR A 171 -9.18 13.61 25.60
C TYR A 171 -10.40 13.26 24.74
N ASN A 172 -11.14 12.21 25.09
CA ASN A 172 -12.30 11.75 24.32
C ASN A 172 -11.97 11.50 22.84
N VAL A 173 -10.75 10.99 22.58
CA VAL A 173 -10.20 10.89 21.23
C VAL A 173 -10.87 9.76 20.44
N HIS A 174 -11.31 10.07 19.23
CA HIS A 174 -11.99 9.14 18.33
C HIS A 174 -11.80 9.53 16.87
N GLY A 175 -12.19 8.64 15.96
CA GLY A 175 -12.02 8.92 14.54
C GLY A 175 -12.42 7.80 13.62
N THR A 176 -11.92 7.88 12.38
CA THR A 176 -12.17 6.90 11.31
C THR A 176 -10.86 6.45 10.69
N ILE A 177 -10.83 5.24 10.14
CA ILE A 177 -9.72 4.73 9.32
C ILE A 177 -10.33 4.00 8.13
N TYR A 178 -9.85 4.30 6.93
CA TYR A 178 -10.20 3.56 5.72
C TYR A 178 -8.95 3.07 4.99
N MET A 179 -9.01 1.85 4.48
CA MET A 179 -7.86 1.17 3.88
C MET A 179 -8.22 0.50 2.57
N TYR A 180 -7.49 0.82 1.50
CA TYR A 180 -7.75 0.26 0.18
C TYR A 180 -7.15 -1.15 0.07
N ALA A 181 -7.98 -2.16 -0.18
CA ALA A 181 -7.59 -3.58 -0.11
C ALA A 181 -8.10 -4.41 -1.30
N LEU A 182 -7.52 -5.61 -1.44
CA LEU A 182 -7.95 -6.67 -2.35
C LEU A 182 -8.28 -7.93 -1.55
N PHE A 183 -9.04 -8.87 -2.11
CA PHE A 183 -9.22 -10.18 -1.47
C PHE A 183 -7.95 -11.04 -1.57
N ASP A 184 -7.65 -11.81 -0.53
CA ASP A 184 -6.75 -12.95 -0.66
C ASP A 184 -7.55 -14.12 -1.26
N GLN A 185 -7.43 -14.28 -2.58
CA GLN A 185 -8.17 -15.29 -3.35
C GLN A 185 -7.93 -16.73 -2.89
N LYS A 186 -6.86 -17.01 -2.14
CA LYS A 186 -6.60 -18.35 -1.58
C LYS A 186 -7.34 -18.61 -0.27
N LYS A 187 -7.85 -17.57 0.38
CA LYS A 187 -8.46 -17.64 1.72
C LYS A 187 -9.93 -17.25 1.75
N ILE A 188 -10.44 -16.63 0.68
CA ILE A 188 -11.87 -16.39 0.50
C ILE A 188 -12.57 -17.58 -0.16
N HIS A 189 -13.86 -17.70 0.10
CA HIS A 189 -14.76 -18.66 -0.54
C HIS A 189 -15.64 -17.93 -1.56
N VAL A 190 -15.49 -18.27 -2.83
CA VAL A 190 -16.24 -17.63 -3.93
C VAL A 190 -17.67 -18.15 -3.95
N ASN A 191 -18.61 -17.26 -4.27
CA ASN A 191 -20.07 -17.43 -4.23
C ASN A 191 -20.62 -17.75 -2.83
N GLN A 192 -19.90 -17.35 -1.78
CA GLN A 192 -20.29 -17.56 -0.39
C GLN A 192 -20.10 -16.28 0.44
N SER A 193 -20.76 -16.22 1.60
CA SER A 193 -20.47 -15.19 2.59
C SER A 193 -19.10 -15.45 3.22
N ASN A 194 -18.29 -14.39 3.34
CA ASN A 194 -16.99 -14.42 3.99
C ASN A 194 -17.01 -13.44 5.16
N THR A 195 -16.48 -13.85 6.31
CA THR A 195 -16.30 -12.99 7.48
C THR A 195 -14.93 -12.33 7.44
N PHE A 196 -14.90 -11.03 7.69
CA PHE A 196 -13.70 -10.22 7.84
C PHE A 196 -13.66 -9.71 9.26
N SER A 197 -12.50 -9.76 9.90
CA SER A 197 -12.36 -9.40 11.33
C SER A 197 -11.15 -8.52 11.53
N VAL A 198 -11.33 -7.46 12.33
CA VAL A 198 -10.25 -6.60 12.83
C VAL A 198 -10.18 -6.69 14.34
N THR A 199 -8.99 -6.53 14.90
CA THR A 199 -8.78 -6.62 16.36
C THR A 199 -7.94 -5.45 16.86
N VAL A 200 -8.40 -4.79 17.93
CA VAL A 200 -7.66 -3.75 18.67
C VAL A 200 -7.74 -4.07 20.16
N GLY A 201 -6.60 -4.03 20.87
CA GLY A 201 -6.57 -4.31 22.32
C GLY A 201 -7.18 -5.68 22.71
N GLY A 202 -7.13 -6.67 21.82
CA GLY A 202 -7.75 -7.99 22.01
C GLY A 202 -9.27 -8.07 21.77
N LYS A 203 -9.93 -6.96 21.46
CA LYS A 203 -11.36 -6.92 21.09
C LYS A 203 -11.52 -7.05 19.58
N THR A 204 -12.37 -7.98 19.15
CA THR A 204 -12.60 -8.27 17.73
C THR A 204 -13.92 -7.69 17.26
N THR A 205 -13.89 -7.00 16.12
CA THR A 205 -15.07 -6.51 15.40
C THR A 205 -15.08 -7.13 14.00
N SER A 206 -16.23 -7.60 13.54
CA SER A 206 -16.35 -8.37 12.30
C SER A 206 -17.48 -7.85 11.42
N THR A 207 -17.34 -8.08 10.11
CA THR A 207 -18.40 -7.87 9.10
C THR A 207 -18.37 -9.02 8.10
N ASP A 208 -19.53 -9.32 7.52
CA ASP A 208 -19.68 -10.32 6.48
C ASP A 208 -19.87 -9.65 5.11
N LEU A 209 -19.38 -10.30 4.05
CA LEU A 209 -19.60 -9.90 2.67
C LEU A 209 -19.68 -11.13 1.77
N LYS A 210 -20.68 -11.17 0.89
CA LYS A 210 -20.74 -12.21 -0.14
C LYS A 210 -19.71 -11.91 -1.23
N VAL A 211 -18.77 -12.82 -1.45
CA VAL A 211 -17.79 -12.68 -2.52
C VAL A 211 -18.23 -13.50 -3.71
N THR A 212 -18.30 -12.92 -4.90
CA THR A 212 -18.82 -13.59 -6.10
C THR A 212 -17.82 -13.71 -7.23
N LYS A 213 -18.09 -14.67 -8.13
CA LYS A 213 -17.44 -14.75 -9.43
C LYS A 213 -18.11 -13.74 -10.37
N VAL A 214 -17.33 -13.01 -11.16
CA VAL A 214 -17.87 -12.11 -12.19
C VAL A 214 -17.67 -12.76 -13.55
N LEU A 215 -18.79 -13.08 -14.23
CA LEU A 215 -18.76 -13.66 -15.56
C LEU A 215 -18.77 -12.56 -16.62
N VAL A 216 -17.99 -12.75 -17.69
CA VAL A 216 -18.05 -11.90 -18.87
C VAL A 216 -19.25 -12.28 -19.70
N SER A 217 -19.98 -11.26 -20.17
CA SER A 217 -21.08 -11.47 -21.10
C SER A 217 -20.56 -12.13 -22.39
N PRO A 218 -21.17 -13.24 -22.87
CA PRO A 218 -20.84 -13.81 -24.17
C PRO A 218 -20.98 -12.83 -25.34
N GLU A 219 -21.74 -11.75 -25.15
CA GLU A 219 -21.96 -10.70 -26.14
C GLU A 219 -20.97 -9.52 -26.00
N GLU A 220 -20.01 -9.55 -25.06
CA GLU A 220 -19.05 -8.46 -24.85
C GLU A 220 -18.18 -8.24 -26.11
N VAL A 221 -18.37 -7.08 -26.74
CA VAL A 221 -17.52 -6.60 -27.85
C VAL A 221 -16.31 -5.84 -27.31
N LEU A 222 -16.50 -5.07 -26.25
CA LEU A 222 -15.51 -4.16 -25.72
C LEU A 222 -15.67 -4.00 -24.21
N SER A 223 -14.57 -4.15 -23.48
CA SER A 223 -14.46 -3.67 -22.11
C SER A 223 -13.12 -3.00 -21.88
N LYS A 224 -13.04 -2.20 -20.82
CA LYS A 224 -11.89 -1.39 -20.48
C LYS A 224 -11.67 -1.39 -18.98
N GLN A 225 -10.40 -1.37 -18.57
CA GLN A 225 -10.00 -1.20 -17.19
C GLN A 225 -8.70 -0.41 -17.10
N GLY A 226 -8.56 0.38 -16.03
CA GLY A 226 -7.34 1.12 -15.70
C GLY A 226 -6.75 0.65 -14.38
N LYS A 227 -5.42 0.51 -14.31
CA LYS A 227 -4.69 0.17 -13.09
C LYS A 227 -3.46 1.06 -12.96
N LYS A 228 -3.18 1.54 -11.75
CA LYS A 228 -1.94 2.27 -11.43
C LYS A 228 -0.71 1.43 -11.79
N VAL A 229 0.29 2.05 -12.40
CA VAL A 229 1.64 1.48 -12.56
C VAL A 229 2.43 1.72 -11.28
N ASN A 230 3.07 0.69 -10.75
CA ASN A 230 3.83 0.83 -9.51
C ASN A 230 5.05 1.75 -9.71
N GLY A 231 5.31 2.63 -8.74
CA GLY A 231 6.45 3.55 -8.76
C GLY A 231 6.38 4.67 -9.81
N ALA A 232 5.26 4.84 -10.51
CA ALA A 232 5.09 5.86 -11.53
C ALA A 232 3.71 6.52 -11.48
N ASN A 233 3.62 7.78 -11.86
CA ASN A 233 2.36 8.51 -12.05
C ASN A 233 1.74 8.15 -13.42
N GLU A 234 1.57 6.85 -13.65
CA GLU A 234 1.03 6.29 -14.88
C GLU A 234 -0.14 5.35 -14.59
N VAL A 235 -1.06 5.25 -15.55
CA VAL A 235 -2.16 4.28 -15.57
C VAL A 235 -1.94 3.32 -16.72
N SER A 236 -1.86 2.03 -16.43
CA SER A 236 -1.94 0.97 -17.43
C SER A 236 -3.41 0.71 -17.75
N TRP A 237 -3.78 1.00 -18.98
CA TRP A 237 -5.08 0.67 -19.54
C TRP A 237 -5.00 -0.69 -20.23
N ARG A 238 -6.03 -1.52 -20.01
CA ARG A 238 -6.23 -2.76 -20.75
C ARG A 238 -7.66 -2.79 -21.28
N MET A 239 -7.79 -3.07 -22.56
CA MET A 239 -9.05 -3.32 -23.22
C MET A 239 -9.14 -4.79 -23.58
N ARG A 240 -10.29 -5.40 -23.30
CA ARG A 240 -10.64 -6.68 -23.94
C ARG A 240 -11.49 -6.39 -25.14
N LEU A 241 -11.10 -6.97 -26.26
CA LEU A 241 -11.73 -6.76 -27.55
C LEU A 241 -12.28 -8.10 -28.05
N ASN A 242 -13.51 -8.05 -28.53
CA ASN A 242 -14.20 -9.13 -29.23
C ASN A 242 -14.33 -10.41 -28.41
N TYR A 243 -14.70 -10.33 -27.12
CA TYR A 243 -14.93 -11.53 -26.31
C TYR A 243 -15.97 -12.45 -26.97
N LYS A 244 -17.00 -11.86 -27.61
CA LYS A 244 -18.01 -12.51 -28.46
C LYS A 244 -17.48 -13.34 -29.64
N LYS A 245 -16.25 -13.09 -30.12
CA LYS A 245 -15.68 -13.72 -31.32
C LYS A 245 -16.47 -13.42 -32.61
N ALA A 246 -17.00 -12.21 -32.75
CA ALA A 246 -17.56 -11.72 -34.01
C ALA A 246 -16.48 -11.66 -35.10
N THR A 247 -16.85 -11.79 -36.37
CA THR A 247 -15.90 -11.66 -37.48
C THR A 247 -15.61 -10.19 -37.74
N LEU A 248 -14.44 -9.71 -37.33
CA LEU A 248 -14.03 -8.31 -37.44
C LEU A 248 -13.18 -8.10 -38.71
N GLN A 249 -13.68 -7.29 -39.64
CA GLN A 249 -13.04 -7.08 -40.96
C GLN A 249 -12.41 -5.70 -41.11
N HIS A 250 -13.02 -4.67 -40.55
CA HIS A 250 -12.56 -3.29 -40.64
C HIS A 250 -12.82 -2.60 -39.29
N THR A 251 -11.91 -2.82 -38.35
CA THR A 251 -12.08 -2.37 -36.98
C THR A 251 -11.41 -1.03 -36.77
N ILE A 252 -12.18 -0.05 -36.31
CA ILE A 252 -11.71 1.27 -35.90
C ILE A 252 -11.91 1.39 -34.40
N ILE A 253 -10.82 1.61 -33.67
CA ILE A 253 -10.84 1.91 -32.24
C ILE A 253 -10.46 3.37 -32.07
N THR A 254 -11.32 4.14 -31.42
CA THR A 254 -11.04 5.52 -31.02
C THR A 254 -11.07 5.61 -29.51
N ASP A 255 -10.19 6.44 -28.96
CA ASP A 255 -10.07 6.61 -27.52
C ASP A 255 -9.75 8.07 -27.21
N SER A 256 -10.29 8.61 -26.12
CA SER A 256 -10.06 9.99 -25.68
C SER A 256 -9.91 10.07 -24.18
N LEU A 257 -8.92 10.87 -23.76
CA LEU A 257 -8.57 11.09 -22.36
C LEU A 257 -8.99 12.49 -21.93
N THR A 258 -9.71 12.56 -20.81
CA THR A 258 -10.23 13.80 -20.23
C THR A 258 -10.01 13.82 -18.72
N GLY A 259 -10.26 14.96 -18.08
CA GLY A 259 -10.05 15.15 -16.65
C GLY A 259 -8.58 15.38 -16.31
N GLY A 260 -8.23 15.03 -15.07
CA GLY A 260 -6.92 15.31 -14.50
C GLY A 260 -6.69 16.79 -14.22
N SER A 261 -5.42 17.21 -14.27
CA SER A 261 -5.03 18.63 -14.28
C SER A 261 -5.12 19.26 -15.66
N GLY A 262 -5.49 18.48 -16.68
CA GLY A 262 -5.62 18.94 -18.06
C GLY A 262 -4.30 18.90 -18.83
N ASN A 263 -3.27 18.22 -18.35
CA ASN A 263 -1.97 18.01 -19.03
C ASN A 263 -1.62 16.53 -19.21
N GLU A 264 -2.50 15.63 -18.77
CA GLU A 264 -2.35 14.19 -18.92
C GLU A 264 -2.41 13.77 -20.39
N THR A 265 -1.54 12.84 -20.77
CA THR A 265 -1.39 12.37 -22.14
C THR A 265 -1.23 10.85 -22.19
N TYR A 266 -1.47 10.26 -23.36
CA TYR A 266 -1.00 8.91 -23.65
C TYR A 266 0.53 8.90 -23.68
N ILE A 267 1.13 7.78 -23.30
CA ILE A 267 2.58 7.57 -23.37
C ILE A 267 2.90 6.95 -24.73
N PRO A 268 3.56 7.68 -25.65
CA PRO A 268 3.91 7.16 -26.97
C PRO A 268 4.78 5.89 -26.85
N GLY A 269 4.58 4.93 -27.76
CA GLY A 269 5.31 3.66 -27.75
C GLY A 269 4.86 2.65 -26.66
N SER A 270 3.91 3.00 -25.79
CA SER A 270 3.39 2.06 -24.78
C SER A 270 2.32 1.09 -25.30
N PHE A 271 1.86 1.28 -26.54
CA PHE A 271 0.75 0.55 -27.13
C PHE A 271 1.17 -0.87 -27.54
N THR A 272 0.31 -1.84 -27.26
CA THR A 272 0.53 -3.23 -27.64
C THR A 272 -0.82 -3.91 -27.87
N LEU A 273 -1.03 -4.44 -29.07
CA LEU A 273 -2.19 -5.25 -29.43
C LEU A 273 -1.76 -6.71 -29.58
N LYS A 274 -2.36 -7.60 -28.79
CA LYS A 274 -2.05 -9.04 -28.81
C LYS A 274 -3.29 -9.86 -29.05
N ARG A 275 -3.19 -10.90 -29.89
CA ARG A 275 -4.20 -11.94 -29.96
C ARG A 275 -4.10 -12.81 -28.70
N VAL A 276 -5.23 -13.07 -28.08
CA VAL A 276 -5.32 -13.78 -26.80
C VAL A 276 -6.53 -14.71 -26.77
N ASP A 277 -6.55 -15.63 -25.82
CA ASP A 277 -7.76 -16.33 -25.42
C ASP A 277 -8.15 -15.88 -24.01
N PHE A 278 -9.44 -15.58 -23.80
CA PHE A 278 -10.00 -15.25 -22.50
C PHE A 278 -10.76 -16.44 -21.89
N ASN A 279 -10.71 -16.58 -20.57
CA ASN A 279 -11.65 -17.44 -19.83
C ASN A 279 -12.99 -16.74 -19.59
N ASP A 280 -13.92 -17.43 -18.92
CA ASP A 280 -15.27 -16.92 -18.61
C ASP A 280 -15.33 -15.71 -17.67
N GLU A 281 -14.19 -15.31 -17.10
CA GLU A 281 -14.01 -14.12 -16.24
C GLU A 281 -13.24 -13.00 -16.95
N GLY A 282 -12.90 -13.18 -18.23
CA GLY A 282 -12.14 -12.21 -19.01
C GLY A 282 -10.66 -12.14 -18.65
N SER A 283 -10.12 -13.16 -17.97
CA SER A 283 -8.69 -13.28 -17.75
C SER A 283 -8.03 -13.94 -18.96
N VAL A 284 -6.86 -13.42 -19.36
CA VAL A 284 -6.07 -14.01 -20.45
C VAL A 284 -5.52 -15.36 -20.00
N ILE A 285 -5.82 -16.42 -20.75
CA ILE A 285 -5.32 -17.78 -20.52
C ILE A 285 -4.27 -18.22 -21.55
N ALA A 286 -4.23 -17.58 -22.72
CA ALA A 286 -3.20 -17.77 -23.72
C ALA A 286 -2.89 -16.45 -24.43
N THR A 287 -1.63 -16.23 -24.78
CA THR A 287 -1.18 -15.11 -25.60
C THR A 287 -0.50 -15.66 -26.84
N HIS A 288 -0.89 -15.13 -27.99
CA HIS A 288 -0.39 -15.55 -29.30
C HIS A 288 0.50 -14.46 -29.89
N GLU A 289 0.28 -14.09 -31.15
CA GLU A 289 1.04 -13.05 -31.84
C GLU A 289 0.71 -11.63 -31.35
N THR A 290 1.70 -10.75 -31.51
CA THR A 290 1.52 -9.30 -31.39
C THR A 290 1.23 -8.75 -32.78
N VAL A 291 0.14 -7.99 -32.89
CA VAL A 291 -0.23 -7.32 -34.14
C VAL A 291 0.62 -6.06 -34.27
N ASP A 292 1.29 -5.88 -35.41
CA ASP A 292 1.97 -4.63 -35.71
C ASP A 292 0.94 -3.54 -35.97
N ILE A 293 0.96 -2.52 -35.12
CA ILE A 293 0.03 -1.38 -35.15
C ILE A 293 0.76 -0.06 -35.46
N SER A 294 2.06 -0.11 -35.77
CA SER A 294 2.90 1.09 -35.90
C SER A 294 2.43 2.04 -37.00
N SER A 295 1.99 1.53 -38.15
CA SER A 295 1.41 2.31 -39.25
C SER A 295 -0.10 2.54 -39.13
N ALA A 296 -0.76 1.87 -38.17
CA ALA A 296 -2.20 1.86 -38.00
C ALA A 296 -2.69 2.78 -36.89
N LEU A 297 -1.81 3.10 -35.93
CA LEU A 297 -2.08 3.97 -34.79
C LEU A 297 -1.80 5.43 -35.16
N VAL A 298 -2.82 6.28 -35.04
CA VAL A 298 -2.73 7.73 -35.25
C VAL A 298 -3.05 8.43 -33.93
N MET A 299 -2.10 9.20 -33.43
CA MET A 299 -2.29 10.03 -32.24
C MET A 299 -2.98 11.36 -32.60
N GLY A 300 -3.84 11.85 -31.71
CA GLY A 300 -4.36 13.21 -31.79
C GLY A 300 -3.28 14.27 -31.56
N PRO A 301 -3.49 15.52 -32.00
CA PRO A 301 -2.47 16.58 -31.99
C PRO A 301 -1.97 16.94 -30.59
N ASP A 302 -2.78 16.74 -29.55
CA ASP A 302 -2.47 17.02 -28.14
C ASP A 302 -2.04 15.77 -27.36
N ASN A 303 -1.90 14.61 -28.02
CA ASN A 303 -1.68 13.31 -27.39
C ASN A 303 -2.72 12.98 -26.30
N LYS A 304 -3.99 13.39 -26.50
CA LYS A 304 -5.14 13.04 -25.63
C LYS A 304 -6.23 12.28 -26.34
N SER A 305 -5.97 11.86 -27.57
CA SER A 305 -6.80 10.89 -28.26
C SER A 305 -5.94 10.02 -29.17
N PHE A 306 -6.47 8.88 -29.57
CA PHE A 306 -5.91 8.10 -30.67
C PHE A 306 -7.01 7.46 -31.51
N SER A 307 -6.67 7.13 -32.75
CA SER A 307 -7.43 6.22 -33.61
C SER A 307 -6.51 5.07 -34.04
N LEU A 308 -7.04 3.86 -33.99
CA LEU A 308 -6.35 2.64 -34.42
C LEU A 308 -7.25 1.90 -35.41
N THR A 309 -6.81 1.78 -36.66
CA THR A 309 -7.53 1.06 -37.71
C THR A 309 -6.84 -0.25 -38.04
N VAL A 310 -7.48 -1.38 -37.76
CA VAL A 310 -6.94 -2.71 -38.05
C VAL A 310 -7.88 -3.47 -38.96
N ASN A 311 -7.34 -3.95 -40.08
CA ASN A 311 -8.08 -4.74 -41.05
C ASN A 311 -7.93 -6.23 -40.74
N ASN A 312 -9.01 -6.98 -40.94
CA ASN A 312 -9.07 -8.43 -40.86
C ASN A 312 -8.54 -9.01 -39.54
N LEU A 313 -9.18 -8.65 -38.42
CA LEU A 313 -8.97 -9.29 -37.12
C LEU A 313 -9.66 -10.66 -37.02
N GLY A 314 -10.59 -10.96 -37.94
CA GLY A 314 -11.31 -12.23 -38.00
C GLY A 314 -12.15 -12.47 -36.75
N GLY A 315 -12.41 -13.75 -36.43
CA GLY A 315 -13.15 -14.18 -35.24
C GLY A 315 -12.34 -14.28 -33.95
N ASN A 316 -11.18 -13.63 -33.86
CA ASN A 316 -10.27 -13.78 -32.73
C ASN A 316 -10.55 -12.75 -31.61
N GLN A 317 -10.05 -13.03 -30.41
CA GLN A 317 -10.08 -12.12 -29.27
C GLN A 317 -8.74 -11.39 -29.14
N TYR A 318 -8.78 -10.14 -28.67
CA TYR A 318 -7.58 -9.32 -28.55
C TYR A 318 -7.53 -8.56 -27.23
N GLN A 319 -6.31 -8.27 -26.77
CA GLN A 319 -6.06 -7.32 -25.69
C GLN A 319 -5.24 -6.16 -26.22
N LEU A 320 -5.80 -4.95 -26.18
CA LEU A 320 -5.07 -3.71 -26.37
C LEU A 320 -4.62 -3.18 -25.01
N ALA A 321 -3.32 -2.98 -24.83
CA ALA A 321 -2.74 -2.36 -23.65
C ALA A 321 -1.94 -1.12 -24.01
N TYR A 322 -1.99 -0.11 -23.17
CA TYR A 322 -1.20 1.12 -23.30
C TYR A 322 -1.17 1.84 -21.96
N ARG A 323 -0.46 2.97 -21.90
CA ARG A 323 -0.35 3.77 -20.68
C ARG A 323 -0.68 5.24 -20.93
N THR A 324 -1.17 5.89 -19.87
CA THR A 324 -1.32 7.35 -19.81
C THR A 324 -0.60 7.86 -18.56
N THR A 325 -0.23 9.13 -18.55
CA THR A 325 0.12 9.83 -17.32
C THR A 325 -1.14 10.16 -16.50
N TYR A 326 -0.98 10.45 -15.22
CA TYR A 326 -2.03 11.05 -14.38
C TYR A 326 -1.41 12.00 -13.34
N THR A 327 -2.14 13.02 -12.92
CA THR A 327 -1.74 13.84 -11.76
C THR A 327 -2.29 13.24 -10.46
N PRO A 328 -1.46 12.94 -9.43
CA PRO A 328 -1.94 12.52 -8.12
C PRO A 328 -3.01 13.44 -7.54
N GLY A 329 -4.01 12.86 -6.88
CA GLY A 329 -5.16 13.60 -6.31
C GLY A 329 -6.27 13.96 -7.31
N THR A 330 -6.03 13.81 -8.62
CA THR A 330 -7.04 14.08 -9.66
C THR A 330 -7.72 12.81 -10.16
N THR A 331 -8.79 12.97 -10.96
CA THR A 331 -9.47 11.88 -11.66
C THR A 331 -9.32 12.09 -13.17
N ILE A 332 -8.82 11.10 -13.88
CA ILE A 332 -8.86 11.04 -15.35
C ILE A 332 -10.00 10.13 -15.81
N THR A 333 -10.60 10.44 -16.96
CA THR A 333 -11.60 9.59 -17.61
C THR A 333 -11.12 9.25 -18.99
N ASN A 334 -11.17 7.96 -19.31
CA ASN A 334 -10.78 7.47 -20.62
C ASN A 334 -11.96 6.78 -21.30
N HIS A 335 -12.37 7.34 -22.42
CA HIS A 335 -13.51 6.93 -23.22
C HIS A 335 -13.04 6.22 -24.49
N VAL A 336 -13.53 5.01 -24.73
CA VAL A 336 -13.21 4.18 -25.90
C VAL A 336 -14.46 3.85 -26.70
N LYS A 337 -14.32 3.83 -28.02
CA LYS A 337 -15.29 3.29 -28.96
C LYS A 337 -14.62 2.36 -29.97
N LEU A 338 -15.19 1.17 -30.17
CA LEU A 338 -14.87 0.22 -31.23
C LEU A 338 -16.02 0.22 -32.24
N THR A 339 -15.68 0.34 -33.52
CA THR A 339 -16.61 0.24 -34.65
C THR A 339 -16.08 -0.75 -35.68
N ASP A 340 -16.94 -1.67 -36.11
CA ASP A 340 -16.77 -2.62 -37.21
C ASP A 340 -18.16 -2.88 -37.81
N ASP A 341 -18.23 -3.42 -39.03
CA ASP A 341 -19.50 -3.75 -39.69
C ASP A 341 -20.32 -4.78 -38.88
N ASN A 342 -19.65 -5.69 -38.19
CA ASN A 342 -20.29 -6.80 -37.48
C ASN A 342 -20.37 -6.61 -35.96
N ALA A 343 -19.73 -5.56 -35.41
CA ALA A 343 -19.70 -5.32 -33.98
C ALA A 343 -19.38 -3.87 -33.63
N THR A 344 -20.09 -3.31 -32.66
CA THR A 344 -19.82 -1.99 -32.10
C THR A 344 -19.84 -2.04 -30.58
N GLY A 345 -18.99 -1.28 -29.92
CA GLY A 345 -18.98 -1.15 -28.47
C GLY A 345 -18.39 0.18 -28.04
N GLU A 346 -18.84 0.70 -26.91
CA GLU A 346 -18.38 1.98 -26.37
C GLU A 346 -18.44 1.94 -24.84
N THR A 347 -17.42 2.49 -24.17
CA THR A 347 -17.40 2.57 -22.70
C THR A 347 -16.46 3.68 -22.22
N SER A 348 -16.75 4.21 -21.02
CA SER A 348 -15.90 5.17 -20.32
C SER A 348 -15.44 4.58 -18.99
N VAL A 349 -14.16 4.75 -18.66
CA VAL A 349 -13.61 4.34 -17.36
C VAL A 349 -12.86 5.50 -16.73
N GLY A 350 -13.26 5.85 -15.51
CA GLY A 350 -12.53 6.77 -14.66
C GLY A 350 -11.40 6.07 -13.90
N PHE A 351 -10.28 6.76 -13.72
CA PHE A 351 -9.22 6.38 -12.80
C PHE A 351 -8.96 7.54 -11.83
N LYS A 352 -9.06 7.24 -10.54
CA LYS A 352 -8.58 8.07 -9.44
C LYS A 352 -7.64 7.21 -8.61
N GLU A 353 -6.51 7.76 -8.21
CA GLU A 353 -5.63 7.07 -7.27
C GLU A 353 -6.37 6.80 -5.96
N GLN A 354 -6.42 5.52 -5.60
CA GLN A 354 -7.05 5.05 -4.37
C GLN A 354 -5.98 4.88 -3.30
N GLY A 355 -6.25 5.35 -2.10
CA GLY A 355 -5.30 5.32 -0.99
C GLY A 355 -6.00 5.12 0.35
N SER A 356 -5.21 4.82 1.37
CA SER A 356 -5.66 4.72 2.76
C SER A 356 -5.63 6.09 3.43
N GLY A 357 -6.35 6.24 4.54
CA GLY A 357 -6.45 7.49 5.27
C GLY A 357 -7.37 7.35 6.48
N GLY A 358 -7.62 8.45 7.16
CA GLY A 358 -8.55 8.46 8.28
C GLY A 358 -8.66 9.83 8.92
N THR A 359 -9.45 9.88 9.97
CA THR A 359 -9.62 11.07 10.81
C THR A 359 -9.30 10.76 12.26
N ALA A 360 -8.89 11.77 13.02
CA ALA A 360 -8.86 11.73 14.47
C ALA A 360 -9.23 13.11 15.02
N GLY A 361 -9.92 13.13 16.15
CA GLY A 361 -10.24 14.34 16.89
C GLY A 361 -10.59 14.02 18.34
N GLY A 362 -10.57 15.04 19.17
CA GLY A 362 -10.91 14.94 20.59
C GLY A 362 -11.20 16.33 21.16
N ASP A 363 -11.48 16.36 22.45
CA ASP A 363 -11.75 17.57 23.19
C ASP A 363 -10.47 18.06 23.86
N LEU A 364 -10.20 19.36 23.85
CA LEU A 364 -9.03 19.91 24.54
C LEU A 364 -9.26 19.83 26.06
N ALA A 365 -8.37 19.14 26.77
CA ALA A 365 -8.36 19.11 28.22
C ALA A 365 -8.21 20.55 28.72
N SER A 366 -9.22 21.06 29.41
CA SER A 366 -9.19 22.42 29.93
C SER A 366 -8.06 22.55 30.95
N LYS A 367 -7.05 23.36 30.63
CA LYS A 367 -6.02 23.76 31.61
C LYS A 367 -6.65 24.77 32.57
N ILE A 368 -7.07 24.33 33.76
CA ILE A 368 -7.46 25.25 34.83
C ILE A 368 -6.19 25.81 35.47
N LYS A 369 -5.93 27.10 35.28
CA LYS A 369 -4.88 27.82 36.02
C LYS A 369 -5.48 28.45 37.27
N LEU A 370 -5.19 27.86 38.43
CA LEU A 370 -5.54 28.44 39.73
C LEU A 370 -4.39 29.34 40.21
N THR A 371 -4.69 30.60 40.53
CA THR A 371 -3.75 31.52 41.18
C THR A 371 -4.41 32.01 42.46
N LYS A 372 -3.79 31.76 43.62
CA LYS A 372 -4.24 32.35 44.87
C LYS A 372 -3.73 33.79 44.93
N VAL A 373 -4.62 34.74 45.16
CA VAL A 373 -4.28 36.16 45.33
C VAL A 373 -4.61 36.64 46.74
N ASP A 374 -4.10 37.81 47.10
CA ASP A 374 -4.44 38.51 48.32
C ASP A 374 -5.93 38.90 48.35
N GLY A 375 -6.52 38.98 49.55
CA GLY A 375 -7.96 39.24 49.72
C GLY A 375 -8.35 40.71 49.55
N ASP A 376 -7.42 41.62 49.80
CA ASP A 376 -7.63 43.07 49.70
C ASP A 376 -7.05 43.62 48.38
N ASP A 377 -6.08 42.92 47.78
CA ASP A 377 -5.49 43.29 46.48
C ASP A 377 -5.27 42.07 45.55
N ASN A 378 -6.20 41.88 44.61
CA ASN A 378 -6.15 40.79 43.62
C ASN A 378 -4.95 40.85 42.66
N SER A 379 -4.15 41.92 42.65
CA SER A 379 -2.93 42.02 41.84
C SER A 379 -1.71 41.31 42.45
N ILE A 380 -1.77 40.92 43.74
CA ILE A 380 -0.69 40.30 44.48
C ILE A 380 -0.87 38.77 44.51
N PRO A 381 -0.03 37.98 43.80
CA PRO A 381 -0.09 36.53 43.86
C PRO A 381 0.52 35.99 45.16
N LEU A 382 -0.22 35.14 45.87
CA LEU A 382 0.28 34.43 47.05
C LEU A 382 1.05 33.18 46.61
N LYS A 383 2.34 33.14 46.94
CA LYS A 383 3.22 32.00 46.64
C LYS A 383 2.89 30.81 47.56
N ASN A 384 3.18 29.60 47.07
CA ASN A 384 3.08 28.34 47.83
C ASN A 384 1.66 27.95 48.29
N ALA A 385 0.62 28.46 47.63
CA ALA A 385 -0.73 27.97 47.85
C ALA A 385 -0.83 26.49 47.44
N VAL A 386 -1.36 25.66 48.36
CA VAL A 386 -1.66 24.25 48.09
C VAL A 386 -3.15 24.16 47.78
N PHE A 387 -3.47 23.65 46.59
CA PHE A 387 -4.84 23.39 46.18
C PHE A 387 -5.12 21.90 46.35
N THR A 388 -6.14 21.57 47.14
CA THR A 388 -6.65 20.20 47.21
C THR A 388 -7.80 20.07 46.23
N VAL A 389 -7.66 19.18 45.25
CA VAL A 389 -8.77 18.80 44.37
C VAL A 389 -9.50 17.64 45.00
N THR A 390 -10.79 17.77 45.21
CA THR A 390 -11.67 16.70 45.70
C THR A 390 -12.70 16.36 44.63
N ALA A 391 -13.01 15.07 44.48
CA ALA A 391 -13.99 14.56 43.52
C ALA A 391 -15.44 14.82 43.95
#